data_AF-A0A819DQG3-F1
#
_entry.id   AF-A0A819DQG3-F1
#
_cell.length_a   1.000
_cell.length_b   1.000
_cell.length_c   1.000
_cell.angle_alpha   90.00
_cell.angle_beta   90.00
_cell.angle_gamma   90.00
#
_symmetry.space_group_name_H-M   'P 1'
#
loop_
_entity.id
_entity.type
_entity.pdbx_description
1 polymer ?
#
loop_
_entity_poly.entity_id
_entity_poly.type
_entity_poly.pdbx_seq_one_letter_code
_entity_poly.pdbx_strand_id
1 'polypeptide(L)'
;MSIPVEIESNTADGVESKIIEPIEEFNEIEPTAGELSTLEHISDRIPLGVWLIVICELCERFAFYGISGLFQNYIQFPLPTANDTQPGALDRGQQTATALTMFFRFFAYITPIVGAILADQFWGKYKTIVVSCAVYMVGLVILLLTSIPPAIDKGVAFPGLIIAMIILGFGTGGVKSNVSPLMAEQYSRTKPVITVIKGQRKIIDPGVTMQSMFNWFYWAINIGSLSLIATTNIEKYHSFWLAYLLPTVAFIATIVVLVIGRNQYVQIPPSGSLIIRAARVTMTAIRMRRKLGYQPDRPDFLDYAKSMPSASEFNEKERVSELNNNQFIDDLKKAVRACRVFAFYPFYWICYNQFGTNLVSQAAQMNV
;
A
#
# COMPACT_ATOMS: atom_id res chain seq x y z
N MET A 1 34.37 11.42 -12.98
CA MET A 1 35.67 10.79 -13.33
C MET A 1 35.54 9.33 -12.99
N SER A 2 35.21 8.51 -13.99
CA SER A 2 34.75 7.13 -13.81
C SER A 2 35.90 6.19 -14.13
N ILE A 3 36.27 5.33 -13.18
CA ILE A 3 37.29 4.28 -13.37
C ILE A 3 36.57 3.05 -13.94
N PRO A 4 37.03 2.45 -15.05
CA PRO A 4 36.47 1.20 -15.54
C PRO A 4 37.05 0.02 -14.76
N VAL A 5 36.18 -0.94 -14.42
CA VAL A 5 36.57 -2.25 -13.89
C VAL A 5 36.47 -3.25 -15.04
N GLU A 6 37.59 -3.87 -15.36
CA GLU A 6 37.74 -4.89 -16.41
C GLU A 6 37.55 -6.28 -15.77
N ILE A 7 36.70 -7.13 -16.34
CA ILE A 7 36.58 -8.54 -15.96
C ILE A 7 36.79 -9.38 -17.22
N GLU A 8 37.93 -10.06 -17.30
CA GLU A 8 38.24 -11.03 -18.36
C GLU A 8 37.42 -12.32 -18.17
N SER A 9 36.73 -12.75 -19.22
CA SER A 9 36.11 -14.08 -19.32
C SER A 9 36.97 -14.99 -20.18
N ASN A 10 37.32 -16.18 -19.68
CA ASN A 10 38.10 -17.16 -20.42
C ASN A 10 37.18 -18.28 -20.95
N THR A 11 36.93 -18.32 -22.26
CA THR A 11 36.64 -19.55 -23.02
C THR A 11 37.03 -19.37 -24.49
N ALA A 12 37.65 -20.42 -25.02
CA ALA A 12 38.18 -20.55 -26.37
C ALA A 12 37.10 -20.41 -27.45
N ASP A 13 37.58 -20.00 -28.64
CA ASP A 13 36.88 -19.87 -29.92
C ASP A 13 36.20 -18.51 -30.18
N GLY A 14 36.99 -17.61 -30.79
CA GLY A 14 36.56 -16.62 -31.78
C GLY A 14 35.42 -15.67 -31.39
N VAL A 15 35.73 -14.61 -30.64
CA VAL A 15 34.77 -13.56 -30.29
C VAL A 15 34.79 -12.45 -31.34
N GLU A 16 33.79 -12.42 -32.20
CA GLU A 16 33.35 -11.22 -32.89
C GLU A 16 32.63 -10.34 -31.83
N SER A 17 33.26 -9.23 -31.44
CA SER A 17 32.71 -8.32 -30.44
C SER A 17 31.47 -7.62 -31.00
N LYS A 18 30.28 -8.16 -30.73
CA LYS A 18 29.05 -7.35 -30.77
C LYS A 18 29.10 -6.36 -29.62
N ILE A 19 29.63 -5.18 -29.92
CA ILE A 19 29.38 -3.96 -29.14
C ILE A 19 27.86 -3.80 -29.12
N ILE A 20 27.24 -4.12 -27.99
CA ILE A 20 25.90 -3.63 -27.71
C ILE A 20 26.10 -2.14 -27.46
N GLU A 21 25.82 -1.33 -28.47
CA GLU A 21 25.82 0.12 -28.34
C GLU A 21 24.96 0.50 -27.13
N PRO A 22 25.42 1.42 -26.27
CA PRO A 22 24.56 1.98 -25.25
C PRO A 22 23.36 2.59 -25.96
N ILE A 23 22.16 2.26 -25.49
CA ILE A 23 20.89 2.84 -25.95
C ILE A 23 21.12 4.34 -26.13
N GLU A 24 20.95 4.84 -27.35
CA GLU A 24 21.15 6.25 -27.69
C GLU A 24 20.57 7.12 -26.58
N GLU A 25 21.44 7.89 -25.93
CA GLU A 25 21.07 9.03 -25.11
C GLU A 25 20.36 10.00 -26.07
N PHE A 26 19.06 9.81 -26.28
CA PHE A 26 18.22 10.83 -26.88
C PHE A 26 18.49 12.07 -26.05
N ASN A 27 19.11 13.09 -26.65
CA ASN A 27 19.32 14.39 -26.03
C ASN A 27 17.96 14.89 -25.51
N GLU A 28 17.66 14.62 -24.25
CA GLU A 28 16.40 15.01 -23.61
C GLU A 28 16.46 16.53 -23.45
N ILE A 29 15.82 17.25 -24.37
CA ILE A 29 15.79 18.70 -24.33
C ILE A 29 14.86 19.12 -23.18
N GLU A 30 15.44 19.69 -22.13
CA GLU A 30 14.68 20.31 -21.06
C GLU A 30 13.91 21.54 -21.60
N PRO A 31 12.61 21.67 -21.32
CA PRO A 31 11.80 22.76 -21.83
C PRO A 31 12.19 24.11 -21.22
N THR A 32 12.21 25.14 -22.06
CA THR A 32 12.42 26.52 -21.62
C THR A 32 11.20 26.99 -20.81
N ALA A 33 11.36 27.96 -19.89
CA ALA A 33 10.25 28.50 -19.09
C ALA A 33 9.06 29.02 -19.92
N GLY A 34 9.30 29.51 -21.14
CA GLY A 34 8.25 29.92 -22.08
C GLY A 34 7.55 28.74 -22.79
N GLU A 35 8.23 27.61 -22.94
CA GLU A 35 7.67 26.38 -23.52
C GLU A 35 6.82 25.63 -22.48
N LEU A 36 7.23 25.65 -21.21
CA LEU A 36 6.48 25.13 -20.06
C LEU A 36 5.10 25.77 -19.84
N SER A 37 4.86 26.98 -20.34
CA SER A 37 3.55 27.63 -20.21
C SER A 37 2.68 27.53 -21.46
N THR A 38 3.25 27.17 -22.60
CA THR A 38 2.58 27.21 -23.91
C THR A 38 2.33 25.83 -24.51
N LEU A 39 3.18 24.85 -24.21
CA LEU A 39 3.06 23.50 -24.76
C LEU A 39 2.14 22.63 -23.89
N GLU A 40 1.42 21.74 -24.56
CA GLU A 40 0.56 20.75 -23.90
C GLU A 40 1.41 19.75 -23.11
N HIS A 41 1.02 19.53 -21.85
CA HIS A 41 1.66 18.55 -20.96
C HIS A 41 0.95 17.21 -21.13
N ILE A 42 1.73 16.18 -21.45
CA ILE A 42 1.23 14.84 -21.71
C ILE A 42 1.86 13.81 -20.78
N SER A 43 1.12 12.74 -20.51
CA SER A 43 1.64 11.55 -19.83
C SER A 43 2.61 10.80 -20.75
N ASP A 44 3.70 10.31 -20.17
CA ASP A 44 4.57 9.34 -20.82
C ASP A 44 3.89 7.97 -20.94
N ARG A 45 4.54 7.05 -21.65
CA ARG A 45 4.19 5.64 -21.70
C ARG A 45 4.39 5.00 -20.32
N ILE A 46 3.32 4.43 -19.78
CA ILE A 46 3.35 3.71 -18.51
C ILE A 46 4.12 2.39 -18.67
N PRO A 47 5.18 2.14 -17.89
CA PRO A 47 5.95 0.89 -17.95
C PRO A 47 5.10 -0.35 -17.67
N LEU A 48 5.47 -1.49 -18.28
CA LEU A 48 4.77 -2.76 -18.06
C LEU A 48 4.71 -3.15 -16.56
N GLY A 49 5.79 -2.88 -15.80
CA GLY A 49 5.84 -3.13 -14.37
C GLY A 49 4.71 -2.43 -13.60
N VAL A 50 4.32 -1.21 -14.00
CA VAL A 50 3.20 -0.48 -13.38
C VAL A 50 1.89 -1.19 -13.64
N TRP A 51 1.64 -1.64 -14.89
CA TRP A 51 0.41 -2.37 -15.22
C TRP A 51 0.28 -3.68 -14.45
N LEU A 52 1.38 -4.41 -14.28
CA LEU A 52 1.38 -5.62 -13.45
C LEU A 52 1.03 -5.29 -11.99
N ILE A 53 1.57 -4.20 -11.43
CA ILE A 53 1.24 -3.75 -10.08
C ILE A 53 -0.23 -3.34 -9.95
N VAL A 54 -0.80 -2.64 -10.94
CA VAL A 54 -2.22 -2.27 -10.97
C VAL A 54 -3.12 -3.51 -10.98
N ILE A 55 -2.77 -4.56 -11.73
CA ILE A 55 -3.50 -5.84 -11.72
C ILE A 55 -3.38 -6.51 -10.35
N CYS A 56 -2.19 -6.53 -9.75
CA CYS A 56 -1.98 -7.06 -8.41
C CYS A 56 -2.86 -6.35 -7.37
N GLU A 57 -2.93 -5.02 -7.42
CA GLU A 57 -3.79 -4.22 -6.53
C GLU A 57 -5.27 -4.53 -6.77
N LEU A 58 -5.72 -4.63 -8.02
CA LEU A 58 -7.11 -4.99 -8.33
C LEU A 58 -7.50 -6.31 -7.66
N CYS A 59 -6.69 -7.35 -7.87
CA CYS A 59 -6.94 -8.69 -7.34
C CYS A 59 -6.85 -8.74 -5.81
N GLU A 60 -5.93 -7.99 -5.19
CA GLU A 60 -5.85 -7.90 -3.73
C GLU A 60 -7.05 -7.15 -3.14
N ARG A 61 -7.48 -6.05 -3.76
CA ARG A 61 -8.67 -5.30 -3.35
C ARG A 61 -9.93 -6.13 -3.50
N PHE A 62 -10.03 -6.86 -4.60
CA PHE A 62 -11.09 -7.85 -4.81
C PHE A 62 -11.13 -8.84 -3.65
N ALA A 63 -9.97 -9.37 -3.23
CA ALA A 63 -9.93 -10.30 -2.11
C ALA A 63 -10.31 -9.63 -0.78
N PHE A 64 -9.76 -8.45 -0.49
CA PHE A 64 -9.98 -7.72 0.76
C PHE A 64 -11.45 -7.35 0.97
N TYR A 65 -12.09 -6.74 -0.04
CA TYR A 65 -13.51 -6.35 0.05
C TYR A 65 -14.43 -7.58 -0.02
N GLY A 66 -14.12 -8.54 -0.89
CA GLY A 66 -14.92 -9.75 -1.06
C GLY A 66 -15.03 -10.59 0.21
N ILE A 67 -14.00 -10.58 1.07
CA ILE A 67 -14.00 -11.29 2.35
C ILE A 67 -14.59 -10.44 3.47
N SER A 68 -14.12 -9.20 3.61
CA SER A 68 -14.51 -8.37 4.75
C SER A 68 -16.00 -7.98 4.71
N GLY A 69 -16.60 -7.97 3.53
CA GLY A 69 -18.04 -7.75 3.36
C GLY A 69 -18.93 -8.85 3.94
N LEU A 70 -18.42 -10.09 4.03
CA LEU A 70 -19.19 -11.26 4.47
C LEU A 70 -19.15 -11.44 6.00
N PHE A 71 -18.18 -10.82 6.68
CA PHE A 71 -17.94 -11.04 8.11
C PHE A 71 -19.15 -10.74 8.98
N GLN A 72 -19.90 -9.68 8.69
CA GLN A 72 -21.07 -9.32 9.49
C GLN A 72 -22.11 -10.46 9.46
N ASN A 73 -22.52 -10.91 8.27
CA ASN A 73 -23.51 -11.98 8.12
C ASN A 73 -22.98 -13.33 8.64
N TYR A 74 -21.74 -13.67 8.28
CA TYR A 74 -21.09 -14.92 8.68
C TYR A 74 -21.06 -15.11 10.20
N ILE A 75 -20.76 -14.04 10.95
CA ILE A 75 -20.64 -14.09 12.41
C ILE A 75 -22.00 -13.95 13.10
N GLN A 76 -22.87 -13.08 12.58
CA GLN A 76 -24.07 -12.64 13.29
C GLN A 76 -25.15 -13.72 13.35
N PHE A 77 -25.44 -14.38 12.23
CA PHE A 77 -26.60 -15.23 12.06
C PHE A 77 -26.24 -16.72 12.12
N PRO A 78 -27.20 -17.60 12.49
CA PRO A 78 -27.03 -19.05 12.39
C PRO A 78 -27.02 -19.53 10.93
N LEU A 79 -26.64 -20.79 10.72
CA LEU A 79 -26.82 -21.46 9.43
C LEU A 79 -28.29 -21.37 9.00
N PRO A 80 -28.59 -20.91 7.77
CA PRO A 80 -29.97 -20.74 7.32
C PRO A 80 -30.70 -22.09 7.23
N THR A 81 -31.91 -22.13 7.76
CA THR A 81 -32.85 -23.25 7.58
C THR A 81 -33.61 -23.07 6.26
N ALA A 82 -34.33 -24.10 5.78
CA ALA A 82 -35.09 -24.05 4.52
C ALA A 82 -36.09 -22.87 4.39
N ASN A 83 -36.46 -22.22 5.50
CA ASN A 83 -37.38 -21.09 5.54
C ASN A 83 -36.69 -19.72 5.73
N ASP A 84 -35.37 -19.70 5.97
CA ASP A 84 -34.63 -18.48 6.28
C ASP A 84 -34.05 -17.86 5.00
N THR A 85 -34.25 -16.55 4.82
CA THR A 85 -33.72 -15.79 3.68
C THR A 85 -32.39 -15.10 3.99
N GLN A 86 -31.98 -15.09 5.26
CA GLN A 86 -30.80 -14.39 5.75
C GLN A 86 -29.58 -15.31 5.79
N PRO A 87 -28.47 -14.98 5.12
CA PRO A 87 -27.24 -15.78 5.19
C PRO A 87 -26.58 -15.65 6.57
N GLY A 88 -26.12 -16.80 7.11
CA GLY A 88 -25.40 -16.90 8.38
C GLY A 88 -24.65 -18.21 8.55
N ALA A 89 -23.82 -18.30 9.60
CA ALA A 89 -23.10 -19.53 9.92
C ALA A 89 -22.77 -19.73 11.41
N LEU A 90 -22.33 -18.68 12.12
CA LEU A 90 -21.65 -18.84 13.42
C LEU A 90 -22.51 -18.54 14.65
N ASP A 91 -23.68 -17.92 14.48
CA ASP A 91 -24.64 -17.61 15.54
C ASP A 91 -24.01 -16.94 16.78
N ARG A 92 -23.28 -15.83 16.57
CA ARG A 92 -22.61 -15.06 17.66
C ARG A 92 -23.27 -13.73 17.96
N GLY A 93 -24.35 -13.39 17.26
CA GLY A 93 -25.09 -12.15 17.42
C GLY A 93 -24.37 -10.91 16.88
N GLN A 94 -25.14 -9.82 16.76
CA GLN A 94 -24.70 -8.58 16.13
C GLN A 94 -23.51 -7.92 16.85
N GLN A 95 -23.50 -7.93 18.19
CA GLN A 95 -22.44 -7.28 18.97
C GLN A 95 -21.06 -7.88 18.65
N THR A 96 -20.97 -9.22 18.63
CA THR A 96 -19.73 -9.94 18.32
C THR A 96 -19.32 -9.73 16.86
N ALA A 97 -20.27 -9.79 15.93
CA ALA A 97 -20.03 -9.59 14.50
C ALA A 97 -19.46 -8.19 14.20
N THR A 98 -20.09 -7.15 14.75
CA THR A 98 -19.65 -5.76 14.61
C THR A 98 -18.28 -5.56 15.26
N ALA A 99 -18.05 -6.09 16.46
CA ALA A 99 -16.78 -5.94 17.17
C ALA A 99 -15.61 -6.58 16.41
N LEU A 100 -15.78 -7.81 15.91
CA LEU A 100 -14.74 -8.51 15.14
C LEU A 100 -14.49 -7.85 13.77
N THR A 101 -15.54 -7.39 13.10
CA THR A 101 -15.41 -6.65 11.83
C THR A 101 -14.64 -5.34 12.02
N MET A 102 -14.93 -4.60 13.10
CA MET A 102 -14.21 -3.37 13.46
C MET A 102 -12.76 -3.67 13.89
N PHE A 103 -12.54 -4.75 14.65
CA PHE A 103 -11.20 -5.20 15.01
C PHE A 103 -10.36 -5.50 13.77
N PHE A 104 -10.89 -6.28 12.82
CA PHE A 104 -10.17 -6.59 11.59
C PHE A 104 -9.80 -5.33 10.81
N ARG A 105 -10.76 -4.40 10.65
CA ARG A 105 -10.49 -3.10 10.00
C ARG A 105 -9.40 -2.33 10.72
N PHE A 106 -9.54 -2.11 12.02
CA PHE A 106 -8.54 -1.43 12.85
C PHE A 106 -7.16 -2.06 12.68
N PHE A 107 -7.09 -3.38 12.78
CA PHE A 107 -5.84 -4.13 12.68
C PHE A 107 -5.22 -4.02 11.28
N ALA A 108 -6.02 -4.10 10.22
CA ALA A 108 -5.57 -3.92 8.83
C ALA A 108 -5.11 -2.49 8.50
N TYR A 109 -5.49 -1.48 9.31
CA TYR A 109 -5.02 -0.09 9.16
C TYR A 109 -3.78 0.24 10.02
N ILE A 110 -3.51 -0.52 11.08
CA ILE A 110 -2.29 -0.35 11.91
C ILE A 110 -1.11 -1.16 11.38
N THR A 111 -1.35 -2.39 10.95
CA THR A 111 -0.31 -3.30 10.44
C THR A 111 0.52 -2.74 9.27
N PRO A 112 0.04 -1.82 8.39
CA PRO A 112 0.88 -1.16 7.40
C PRO A 112 2.09 -0.41 7.99
N ILE A 113 1.99 0.12 9.21
CA ILE A 113 3.12 0.78 9.87
C ILE A 113 4.28 -0.23 10.07
N VAL A 114 3.95 -1.44 10.51
CA VAL A 114 4.93 -2.52 10.69
C VAL A 114 5.48 -2.96 9.33
N GLY A 115 4.61 -3.12 8.34
CA GLY A 115 5.00 -3.49 6.96
C GLY A 115 5.97 -2.49 6.33
N ALA A 116 5.74 -1.18 6.51
CA ALA A 116 6.62 -0.13 6.03
C ALA A 116 8.00 -0.19 6.70
N ILE A 117 8.04 -0.35 8.03
CA ILE A 117 9.31 -0.46 8.78
C ILE A 117 10.12 -1.68 8.30
N LEU A 118 9.48 -2.83 8.08
CA LEU A 118 10.16 -4.04 7.62
C LEU A 118 10.76 -3.86 6.22
N ALA A 119 10.02 -3.24 5.30
CA ALA A 119 10.50 -2.94 3.96
C ALA A 119 11.66 -1.94 3.95
N ASP A 120 11.55 -0.86 4.72
CA ASP A 120 12.53 0.22 4.72
C ASP A 120 13.84 -0.12 5.47
N GLN A 121 13.83 -1.15 6.33
CA GLN A 121 14.99 -1.53 7.15
C GLN A 121 15.67 -2.83 6.74
N PHE A 122 14.90 -3.85 6.39
CA PHE A 122 15.44 -5.21 6.34
C PHE A 122 15.39 -5.81 4.95
N TRP A 123 14.22 -5.77 4.30
CA TRP A 123 13.96 -6.65 3.15
C TRP A 123 13.88 -5.92 1.81
N GLY A 124 13.49 -4.65 1.81
CA GLY A 124 13.09 -3.92 0.60
C GLY A 124 11.63 -4.20 0.24
N LYS A 125 11.02 -3.29 -0.53
CA LYS A 125 9.57 -3.27 -0.78
C LYS A 125 9.07 -4.55 -1.45
N TYR A 126 9.73 -5.00 -2.51
CA TYR A 126 9.33 -6.19 -3.26
C TYR A 126 9.31 -7.45 -2.38
N LYS A 127 10.39 -7.72 -1.62
CA LYS A 127 10.46 -8.89 -0.73
C LYS A 127 9.40 -8.82 0.37
N THR A 128 9.17 -7.64 0.96
CA THR A 128 8.11 -7.46 1.95
C THR A 128 6.74 -7.77 1.36
N ILE A 129 6.43 -7.30 0.16
CA ILE A 129 5.15 -7.59 -0.51
C ILE A 129 4.99 -9.10 -0.72
N VAL A 130 6.00 -9.79 -1.26
CA VAL A 130 5.92 -11.23 -1.54
C VAL A 130 5.72 -12.05 -0.26
N VAL A 131 6.48 -11.76 0.80
CA VAL A 131 6.32 -12.44 2.10
C VAL A 131 4.95 -12.14 2.70
N SER A 132 4.50 -10.90 2.63
CA SER A 132 3.17 -10.52 3.12
C SER A 132 2.03 -11.15 2.32
N CYS A 133 2.18 -11.33 1.00
CA CYS A 133 1.24 -12.09 0.19
C CYS A 133 1.20 -13.56 0.62
N ALA A 134 2.34 -14.19 0.95
CA ALA A 134 2.35 -15.56 1.46
C ALA A 134 1.61 -15.66 2.81
N VAL A 135 1.85 -14.72 3.73
CA VAL A 135 1.12 -14.64 5.02
C VAL A 135 -0.38 -14.42 4.77
N TYR A 136 -0.75 -13.50 3.88
CA TYR A 136 -2.14 -13.25 3.50
C TYR A 136 -2.79 -14.53 2.98
N MET A 137 -2.12 -15.26 2.08
CA MET A 137 -2.63 -16.51 1.51
C MET A 137 -2.86 -17.60 2.57
N VAL A 138 -1.99 -17.70 3.58
CA VAL A 138 -2.22 -18.61 4.72
C VAL A 138 -3.50 -18.23 5.46
N GLY A 139 -3.73 -16.93 5.70
CA GLY A 139 -4.97 -16.44 6.31
C GLY A 139 -6.21 -16.76 5.47
N LEU A 140 -6.12 -16.63 4.14
CA LEU A 140 -7.18 -16.99 3.20
C LEU A 140 -7.53 -18.47 3.23
N VAL A 141 -6.50 -19.32 3.22
CA VAL A 141 -6.68 -20.78 3.26
C VAL A 141 -7.29 -21.21 4.58
N ILE A 142 -6.86 -20.65 5.72
CA ILE A 142 -7.46 -20.94 7.02
C ILE A 142 -8.92 -20.52 7.02
N LEU A 143 -9.24 -19.31 6.55
CA LEU A 143 -10.63 -18.84 6.47
C LEU A 143 -11.48 -19.79 5.59
N LEU A 144 -11.01 -20.08 4.38
CA LEU A 144 -11.70 -20.96 3.44
C LEU A 144 -11.97 -22.35 4.02
N LEU A 145 -10.95 -23.01 4.57
CA LEU A 145 -11.06 -24.36 5.11
C LEU A 145 -11.95 -24.43 6.35
N THR A 146 -11.92 -23.39 7.19
CA THR A 146 -12.72 -23.33 8.41
C THR A 146 -14.19 -22.95 8.14
N SER A 147 -14.50 -22.42 6.95
CA SER A 147 -15.87 -22.14 6.50
C SER A 147 -16.56 -23.29 5.78
N ILE A 148 -15.90 -24.44 5.59
CA ILE A 148 -16.50 -25.64 4.97
C ILE A 148 -17.54 -26.25 5.95
N PRO A 149 -18.68 -26.80 5.48
CA PRO A 149 -19.77 -27.27 6.37
C PRO A 149 -19.32 -28.18 7.53
N PRO A 150 -18.58 -29.27 7.32
CA PRO A 150 -18.05 -30.10 8.42
C PRO A 150 -17.14 -29.38 9.43
N ALA A 151 -16.51 -28.26 9.07
CA ALA A 151 -15.72 -27.46 10.02
C ALA A 151 -16.60 -26.53 10.86
N ILE A 152 -17.70 -26.05 10.29
CA ILE A 152 -18.73 -25.28 11.00
C ILE A 152 -19.46 -26.19 12.00
N ASP A 153 -19.87 -27.38 11.58
CA ASP A 153 -20.58 -28.35 12.44
C ASP A 153 -19.75 -28.77 13.66
N LYS A 154 -18.42 -28.87 13.49
CA LYS A 154 -17.46 -29.17 14.57
C LYS A 154 -17.11 -27.97 15.45
N GLY A 155 -17.65 -26.78 15.15
CA GLY A 155 -17.39 -25.55 15.91
C GLY A 155 -16.00 -24.94 15.71
N VAL A 156 -15.22 -25.41 14.73
CA VAL A 156 -13.85 -24.93 14.47
C VAL A 156 -13.85 -23.61 13.67
N ALA A 157 -14.97 -23.30 13.02
CA ALA A 157 -15.14 -22.11 12.17
C ALA A 157 -14.91 -20.77 12.91
N PHE A 158 -15.40 -20.63 14.14
CA PHE A 158 -15.25 -19.40 14.93
C PHE A 158 -13.80 -19.12 15.37
N PRO A 159 -13.08 -20.04 16.04
CA PRO A 159 -11.67 -19.82 16.35
C PRO A 159 -10.80 -19.71 15.08
N GLY A 160 -11.16 -20.47 14.03
CA GLY A 160 -10.53 -20.37 12.71
C GLY A 160 -10.61 -18.97 12.10
N LEU A 161 -11.79 -18.34 12.16
CA LEU A 161 -12.01 -16.97 11.71
C LEU A 161 -11.14 -15.96 12.44
N ILE A 162 -11.02 -16.05 13.77
CA ILE A 162 -10.21 -15.11 14.57
C ILE A 162 -8.73 -15.22 14.18
N ILE A 163 -8.22 -16.45 14.07
CA ILE A 163 -6.84 -16.70 13.64
C ILE A 163 -6.64 -16.16 12.22
N ALA A 164 -7.57 -16.43 11.30
CA ALA A 164 -7.53 -15.92 9.94
C ALA A 164 -7.51 -14.40 9.91
N MET A 165 -8.37 -13.71 10.67
CA MET A 165 -8.41 -12.24 10.74
C MET A 165 -7.06 -11.63 11.16
N ILE A 166 -6.38 -12.22 12.14
CA ILE A 166 -5.06 -11.76 12.60
C ILE A 166 -4.02 -11.96 11.49
N ILE A 167 -3.96 -13.15 10.90
CA ILE A 167 -2.99 -13.48 9.84
C ILE A 167 -3.23 -12.60 8.59
N LEU A 168 -4.49 -12.48 8.16
CA LEU A 168 -4.92 -11.61 7.07
C LEU A 168 -4.55 -10.15 7.34
N GLY A 169 -4.72 -9.67 8.56
CA GLY A 169 -4.33 -8.31 8.95
C GLY A 169 -2.82 -8.07 8.74
N PHE A 170 -1.96 -8.98 9.22
CA PHE A 170 -0.52 -8.86 8.99
C PHE A 170 -0.14 -8.91 7.51
N GLY A 171 -0.74 -9.82 6.73
CA GLY A 171 -0.53 -9.90 5.29
C GLY A 171 -0.96 -8.62 4.57
N THR A 172 -2.14 -8.12 4.90
CA THR A 172 -2.70 -6.88 4.35
C THR A 172 -1.79 -5.68 4.63
N GLY A 173 -1.25 -5.58 5.85
CA GLY A 173 -0.39 -4.48 6.25
C GLY A 173 0.86 -4.35 5.38
N GLY A 174 1.59 -5.45 5.16
CA GLY A 174 2.81 -5.41 4.37
C GLY A 174 2.59 -5.21 2.87
N VAL A 175 1.46 -5.65 2.32
CA VAL A 175 1.08 -5.34 0.93
C VAL A 175 0.73 -3.85 0.81
N LYS A 176 -0.22 -3.35 1.61
CA LYS A 176 -0.73 -1.97 1.52
C LYS A 176 0.33 -0.88 1.70
N SER A 177 1.30 -1.11 2.58
CA SER A 177 2.37 -0.14 2.85
C SER A 177 3.39 -0.01 1.71
N ASN A 178 3.51 -1.02 0.85
CA ASN A 178 4.64 -1.15 -0.07
C ASN A 178 4.27 -1.19 -1.55
N VAL A 179 3.03 -1.54 -1.90
CA VAL A 179 2.60 -1.61 -3.30
C VAL A 179 2.59 -0.24 -3.99
N SER A 180 2.02 0.79 -3.36
CA SER A 180 1.96 2.12 -3.99
C SER A 180 3.33 2.81 -4.11
N PRO A 181 4.26 2.72 -3.12
CA PRO A 181 5.61 3.21 -3.33
C PRO A 181 6.37 2.41 -4.38
N LEU A 182 6.22 1.08 -4.42
CA LEU A 182 6.84 0.25 -5.46
C LEU A 182 6.37 0.67 -6.86
N MET A 183 5.08 0.98 -7.02
CA MET A 183 4.53 1.48 -8.28
C MET A 183 5.18 2.81 -8.69
N ALA A 184 5.26 3.76 -7.77
CA ALA A 184 5.88 5.06 -8.04
C ALA A 184 7.36 4.91 -8.43
N GLU A 185 8.07 3.98 -7.82
CA GLU A 185 9.48 3.69 -8.13
C GLU A 185 9.70 3.10 -9.54
N GLN A 186 8.65 2.60 -10.21
CA GLN A 186 8.77 2.11 -11.58
C GLN A 186 8.95 3.23 -12.61
N TYR A 187 8.64 4.48 -12.25
CA TYR A 187 8.83 5.64 -13.12
C TYR A 187 9.95 6.52 -12.58
N SER A 188 11.12 6.45 -13.22
CA SER A 188 12.35 7.10 -12.73
C SER A 188 12.59 8.51 -13.29
N ARG A 189 11.76 8.99 -14.23
CA ARG A 189 11.94 10.32 -14.84
C ARG A 189 11.51 11.41 -13.87
N THR A 190 12.42 12.34 -13.56
CA THR A 190 12.18 13.46 -12.64
C THR A 190 12.07 14.82 -13.33
N LYS A 191 12.48 14.93 -14.60
CA LYS A 191 12.49 16.19 -15.34
C LYS A 191 11.51 16.15 -16.52
N PRO A 192 10.86 17.28 -16.85
CA PRO A 192 10.05 17.38 -18.04
C PRO A 192 10.94 17.38 -19.29
N VAL A 193 10.49 16.70 -20.33
CA VAL A 193 11.26 16.55 -21.59
C VAL A 193 10.37 16.92 -22.76
N ILE A 194 10.91 17.67 -23.73
CA ILE A 194 10.20 17.95 -24.97
C ILE A 194 10.29 16.73 -25.89
N THR A 195 9.14 16.27 -26.35
CA THR A 195 9.04 15.27 -27.41
C THR A 195 8.19 15.80 -28.56
N VAL A 196 8.38 15.25 -29.76
CA VAL A 196 7.56 15.59 -30.93
C VAL A 196 6.64 14.41 -31.23
N ILE A 197 5.35 14.57 -30.92
CA ILE A 197 4.33 13.55 -31.21
C ILE A 197 3.43 14.09 -32.31
N LYS A 198 3.32 13.35 -33.42
CA LYS A 198 2.49 13.72 -34.59
C LYS A 198 2.80 15.14 -35.13
N GLY A 199 4.07 15.53 -35.12
CA GLY A 199 4.53 16.83 -35.63
C GLY A 199 4.32 18.03 -34.68
N GLN A 200 3.73 17.82 -33.50
CA GLN A 200 3.59 18.86 -32.47
C GLN A 200 4.60 18.66 -31.34
N ARG A 201 5.25 19.74 -30.91
CA ARG A 201 6.07 19.74 -29.70
C ARG A 201 5.14 19.61 -28.49
N LYS A 202 5.39 18.62 -27.65
CA LYS A 202 4.66 18.38 -26.41
C LYS A 202 5.66 18.15 -25.30
N ILE A 203 5.28 18.51 -24.08
CA ILE A 203 6.11 18.29 -22.90
C ILE A 203 5.63 17.01 -22.23
N ILE A 204 6.52 16.03 -22.10
CA ILE A 204 6.29 14.89 -21.21
C ILE A 204 6.52 15.41 -19.79
N ASP A 205 5.46 15.46 -19.01
CA ASP A 205 5.53 15.87 -17.61
C ASP A 205 5.50 14.63 -16.69
N PRO A 206 6.55 14.42 -15.87
CA PRO A 206 6.56 13.41 -14.83
C PRO A 206 5.36 13.48 -13.89
N GLY A 207 4.89 14.69 -13.55
CA GLY A 207 3.74 14.91 -12.68
C GLY A 207 2.44 14.36 -13.28
N VAL A 208 2.18 14.66 -14.55
CA VAL A 208 1.01 14.15 -15.28
C VAL A 208 1.08 12.63 -15.44
N THR A 209 2.28 12.09 -15.66
CA THR A 209 2.49 10.63 -15.77
C THR A 209 2.21 9.93 -14.43
N MET A 210 2.76 10.44 -13.33
CA MET A 210 2.49 9.93 -11.98
C MET A 210 0.99 10.01 -11.66
N GLN A 211 0.33 11.13 -11.98
CA GLN A 211 -1.10 11.28 -11.78
C GLN A 211 -1.89 10.22 -12.57
N SER A 212 -1.53 9.98 -13.83
CA SER A 212 -2.14 8.94 -14.68
C SER A 212 -1.95 7.54 -14.08
N MET A 213 -0.75 7.21 -13.59
CA MET A 213 -0.47 5.94 -12.91
C MET A 213 -1.36 5.75 -11.68
N PHE A 214 -1.47 6.77 -10.82
CA PHE A 214 -2.34 6.73 -9.65
C PHE A 214 -3.83 6.68 -10.01
N ASN A 215 -4.27 7.35 -11.09
CA ASN A 215 -5.64 7.25 -11.57
C ASN A 215 -6.01 5.80 -11.93
N TRP A 216 -5.15 5.10 -12.67
CA TRP A 216 -5.35 3.69 -12.98
C TRP A 216 -5.32 2.80 -11.74
N PHE A 217 -4.42 3.09 -10.81
CA PHE A 217 -4.35 2.40 -9.52
C PHE A 217 -5.66 2.54 -8.71
N TYR A 218 -6.22 3.74 -8.60
CA TYR A 218 -7.49 3.96 -7.91
C TYR A 218 -8.69 3.38 -8.66
N TRP A 219 -8.68 3.38 -10.00
CA TRP A 219 -9.68 2.66 -10.79
C TRP A 219 -9.67 1.16 -10.49
N ALA A 220 -8.49 0.54 -10.41
CA ALA A 220 -8.34 -0.86 -10.02
C ALA A 220 -8.90 -1.14 -8.60
N ILE A 221 -8.69 -0.22 -7.64
CA ILE A 221 -9.28 -0.34 -6.30
C ILE A 221 -10.80 -0.32 -6.36
N ASN A 222 -11.39 0.63 -7.09
CA ASN A 222 -12.84 0.75 -7.22
C ASN A 222 -13.46 -0.48 -7.89
N ILE A 223 -12.84 -0.98 -8.97
CA ILE A 223 -13.28 -2.21 -9.65
C ILE A 223 -13.17 -3.41 -8.71
N GLY A 224 -12.06 -3.55 -7.96
CA GLY A 224 -11.90 -4.59 -6.96
C GLY A 224 -12.98 -4.56 -5.87
N SER A 225 -13.44 -3.38 -5.46
CA SER A 225 -14.50 -3.25 -4.45
C SER A 225 -15.85 -3.82 -4.90
N LEU A 226 -16.09 -3.96 -6.21
CA LEU A 226 -17.29 -4.61 -6.76
C LEU A 226 -17.36 -6.11 -6.48
N SER A 227 -16.27 -6.72 -5.99
CA SER A 227 -16.26 -8.09 -5.45
C SER A 227 -17.41 -8.35 -4.48
N LEU A 228 -17.81 -7.34 -3.70
CA LEU A 228 -18.90 -7.43 -2.75
C LEU A 228 -20.21 -7.88 -3.40
N ILE A 229 -20.49 -7.44 -4.63
CA ILE A 229 -21.70 -7.86 -5.36
C ILE A 229 -21.64 -9.35 -5.64
N ALA A 230 -20.51 -9.86 -6.12
CA ALA A 230 -20.37 -11.29 -6.41
C ALA A 230 -20.41 -12.13 -5.12
N THR A 231 -19.65 -11.75 -4.10
CA THR A 231 -19.52 -12.57 -2.88
C THR A 231 -20.78 -12.56 -2.03
N THR A 232 -21.49 -11.44 -1.92
CA THR A 232 -22.77 -11.38 -1.17
C THR A 232 -23.91 -12.14 -1.86
N ASN A 233 -23.91 -12.22 -3.19
CA ASN A 233 -24.86 -13.11 -3.89
C ASN A 233 -24.51 -14.58 -3.65
N ILE A 234 -23.22 -14.94 -3.66
CA ILE A 234 -22.80 -16.32 -3.40
C ILE A 234 -23.11 -16.75 -1.96
N GLU A 235 -22.87 -15.90 -0.96
CA GLU A 235 -23.22 -16.26 0.43
C GLU A 235 -24.73 -16.46 0.61
N LYS A 236 -25.54 -15.66 -0.11
CA LYS A 236 -27.01 -15.71 -0.01
C LYS A 236 -27.60 -16.94 -0.69
N TYR A 237 -27.13 -17.30 -1.89
CA TYR A 237 -27.73 -18.37 -2.69
C TYR A 237 -27.02 -19.73 -2.59
N HIS A 238 -25.79 -19.76 -2.10
CA HIS A 238 -25.00 -20.99 -2.02
C HIS A 238 -24.45 -21.24 -0.62
N SER A 239 -23.26 -20.70 -0.31
CA SER A 239 -22.57 -20.96 0.95
C SER A 239 -21.37 -20.04 1.14
N PHE A 240 -20.97 -19.85 2.40
CA PHE A 240 -19.83 -19.01 2.77
C PHE A 240 -18.49 -19.52 2.26
N TRP A 241 -18.24 -20.84 2.27
CA TRP A 241 -16.95 -21.35 1.77
C TRP A 241 -16.74 -21.02 0.29
N LEU A 242 -17.80 -21.10 -0.53
CA LEU A 242 -17.72 -20.73 -1.95
C LEU A 242 -17.56 -19.22 -2.11
N ALA A 243 -18.22 -18.44 -1.26
CA ALA A 243 -18.08 -16.99 -1.23
C ALA A 243 -16.64 -16.54 -0.85
N TYR A 244 -15.95 -17.28 0.02
CA TYR A 244 -14.54 -17.04 0.37
C TYR A 244 -13.54 -17.64 -0.64
N LEU A 245 -13.93 -18.68 -1.39
CA LEU A 245 -13.09 -19.27 -2.43
C LEU A 245 -12.82 -18.28 -3.56
N LEU A 246 -13.83 -17.53 -3.98
CA LEU A 246 -13.72 -16.57 -5.08
C LEU A 246 -12.63 -15.48 -4.82
N PRO A 247 -12.65 -14.76 -3.68
CA PRO A 247 -11.55 -13.92 -3.21
C PRO A 247 -10.19 -14.62 -3.15
N THR A 248 -10.17 -15.88 -2.71
CA THR A 248 -8.94 -16.66 -2.57
C THR A 248 -8.29 -16.93 -3.93
N VAL A 249 -9.08 -17.31 -4.93
CA VAL A 249 -8.60 -17.52 -6.31
C VAL A 249 -8.12 -16.20 -6.93
N ALA A 250 -8.84 -15.11 -6.74
CA ALA A 250 -8.40 -13.79 -7.19
C ALA A 250 -7.04 -13.41 -6.56
N PHE A 251 -6.84 -13.69 -5.28
CA PHE A 251 -5.58 -13.40 -4.60
C PHE A 251 -4.40 -14.28 -5.08
N ILE A 252 -4.66 -15.53 -5.49
CA ILE A 252 -3.64 -16.35 -6.14
C ILE A 252 -3.15 -15.67 -7.42
N ALA A 253 -4.04 -15.04 -8.19
CA ALA A 253 -3.64 -14.28 -9.37
C ALA A 253 -2.69 -13.12 -9.02
N THR A 254 -2.91 -12.41 -7.90
CA THR A 254 -1.97 -11.40 -7.39
C THR A 254 -0.56 -11.97 -7.21
N ILE A 255 -0.44 -13.14 -6.56
CA ILE A 255 0.85 -13.79 -6.31
C ILE A 255 1.51 -14.19 -7.63
N VAL A 256 0.76 -14.79 -8.55
CA VAL A 256 1.27 -15.21 -9.87
C VAL A 256 1.82 -14.02 -10.64
N VAL A 257 1.07 -12.91 -10.71
CA VAL A 257 1.49 -11.69 -11.41
C VAL A 257 2.74 -11.08 -10.77
N LEU A 258 2.81 -11.03 -9.43
CA LEU A 258 4.00 -10.52 -8.71
C LEU A 258 5.27 -11.36 -8.95
N VAL A 259 5.11 -12.68 -9.08
CA VAL A 259 6.25 -13.59 -9.29
C VAL A 259 6.71 -13.53 -10.74
N ILE A 260 5.79 -13.53 -11.71
CA ILE A 260 6.12 -13.39 -13.14
C ILE A 260 6.74 -12.01 -13.42
N GLY A 261 6.20 -10.96 -12.80
CA GLY A 261 6.68 -9.59 -12.95
C GLY A 261 8.02 -9.29 -12.29
N ARG A 262 8.62 -10.24 -11.55
CA ARG A 262 9.83 -10.02 -10.73
C ARG A 262 10.95 -9.28 -11.45
N ASN A 263 11.24 -9.67 -12.70
CA ASN A 263 12.34 -9.12 -13.49
C ASN A 263 11.99 -7.79 -14.17
N GLN A 264 10.72 -7.37 -14.12
CA GLN A 264 10.23 -6.12 -14.68
C GLN A 264 10.17 -5.00 -13.63
N TYR A 265 10.32 -5.34 -12.34
CA TYR A 265 10.25 -4.36 -11.25
C TYR A 265 11.61 -3.76 -10.92
N VAL A 266 11.66 -2.42 -10.91
CA VAL A 266 12.77 -1.67 -10.32
C VAL A 266 12.74 -1.88 -8.80
N GLN A 267 13.83 -2.41 -8.25
CA GLN A 267 13.96 -2.73 -6.83
C GLN A 267 15.03 -1.85 -6.19
N ILE A 268 14.59 -0.84 -5.43
CA ILE A 268 15.48 0.06 -4.70
C ILE A 268 15.87 -0.60 -3.36
N PRO A 269 17.17 -0.63 -2.99
CA PRO A 269 17.61 -1.20 -1.72
C PRO A 269 17.06 -0.41 -0.51
N PRO A 270 16.96 -1.03 0.69
CA PRO A 270 16.49 -0.36 1.89
C PRO A 270 17.40 0.80 2.30
N SER A 271 16.84 2.01 2.45
CA SER A 271 17.59 3.24 2.72
C SER A 271 17.43 3.81 4.13
N GLY A 272 16.74 3.10 5.04
CA GLY A 272 16.39 3.66 6.35
C GLY A 272 14.88 3.88 6.52
N SER A 273 14.32 3.56 7.69
CA SER A 273 12.90 3.82 7.99
C SER A 273 12.71 5.28 8.36
N LEU A 274 11.97 5.99 7.50
CA LEU A 274 11.57 7.36 7.73
C LEU A 274 10.70 7.49 8.99
N ILE A 275 9.87 6.48 9.27
CA ILE A 275 8.99 6.42 10.45
C ILE A 275 9.83 6.39 11.73
N ILE A 276 10.85 5.52 11.79
CA ILE A 276 11.74 5.45 12.96
C ILE A 276 12.50 6.76 13.13
N ARG A 277 13.00 7.35 12.03
CA ARG A 277 13.68 8.65 12.08
C ARG A 277 12.76 9.76 12.61
N ALA A 278 11.53 9.84 12.11
CA ALA A 278 10.52 10.79 12.56
C ALA A 278 10.16 10.61 14.04
N ALA A 279 10.01 9.36 14.50
CA ALA A 279 9.74 9.04 15.90
C ALA A 279 10.90 9.47 16.82
N ARG A 280 12.15 9.20 16.43
CA ARG A 280 13.34 9.67 17.18
C ARG A 280 13.39 11.18 17.26
N VAL A 281 13.22 11.89 16.13
CA VAL A 281 13.21 13.36 16.08
C VAL A 281 12.11 13.93 16.97
N THR A 282 10.91 13.37 16.91
CA THR A 282 9.77 13.78 17.76
C THR A 282 10.07 13.56 19.24
N MET A 283 10.64 12.41 19.60
CA MET A 283 11.00 12.11 20.98
C MET A 283 12.10 13.04 21.51
N THR A 284 13.11 13.34 20.68
CA THR A 284 14.17 14.31 21.01
C THR A 284 13.59 15.71 21.18
N ALA A 285 12.71 16.16 20.28
CA ALA A 285 12.00 17.42 20.40
C ALA A 285 11.22 17.53 21.73
N ILE A 286 10.46 16.50 22.10
CA ILE A 286 9.69 16.45 23.36
C ILE A 286 10.63 16.51 24.57
N ARG A 287 11.71 15.72 24.56
CA ARG A 287 12.71 15.72 25.65
C ARG A 287 13.37 17.08 25.81
N MET A 288 13.78 17.71 24.70
CA MET A 288 14.43 19.01 24.71
C MET A 288 13.47 20.13 25.14
N ARG A 289 12.22 20.10 24.68
CA ARG A 289 11.18 21.04 25.14
C ARG A 289 10.92 20.91 26.65
N ARG A 290 10.90 19.69 27.19
CA ARG A 290 10.76 19.45 28.64
C ARG A 290 11.97 19.97 29.43
N LYS A 291 13.19 19.90 28.88
CA LYS A 291 14.41 20.38 29.54
C LYS A 291 14.60 21.89 29.45
N LEU A 292 14.38 22.48 28.29
CA LEU A 292 14.68 23.90 27.99
C LEU A 292 13.51 24.85 28.31
N GLY A 293 12.32 24.32 28.57
CA GLY A 293 11.11 25.12 28.73
C GLY A 293 10.63 25.75 27.41
N TYR A 294 9.61 26.59 27.49
CA TYR A 294 9.12 27.34 26.33
C TYR A 294 10.12 28.44 25.95
N GLN A 295 10.55 28.47 24.68
CA GLN A 295 11.45 29.48 24.12
C GLN A 295 10.72 30.24 23.00
N PRO A 296 10.67 31.59 23.05
CA PRO A 296 10.02 32.39 22.00
C PRO A 296 10.60 32.18 20.60
N ASP A 297 11.91 31.89 20.52
CA ASP A 297 12.64 31.70 19.26
C ASP A 297 12.32 30.37 18.55
N ARG A 298 11.56 29.48 19.21
CA ARG A 298 11.17 28.15 18.71
C ARG A 298 9.66 27.93 18.86
N PRO A 299 8.86 28.53 17.98
CA PRO A 299 7.40 28.51 18.10
C PRO A 299 6.81 27.10 17.89
N ASP A 300 7.45 26.25 17.08
CA ASP A 300 7.00 24.86 16.85
C ASP A 300 7.77 23.89 17.75
N PHE A 301 7.09 22.86 18.29
CA PHE A 301 7.75 21.93 19.21
C PHE A 301 8.86 21.12 18.52
N LEU A 302 8.75 20.90 17.20
CA LEU A 302 9.77 20.21 16.41
C LEU A 302 11.04 21.04 16.21
N ASP A 303 11.00 22.36 16.40
CA ASP A 303 12.21 23.20 16.35
C ASP A 303 13.19 22.90 17.49
N TYR A 304 12.71 22.30 18.58
CA TYR A 304 13.58 21.84 19.67
C TYR A 304 14.49 20.68 19.25
N ALA A 305 14.13 19.94 18.19
CA ALA A 305 15.02 18.92 17.62
C ALA A 305 16.10 19.52 16.70
N LYS A 306 15.99 20.78 16.26
CA LYS A 306 17.00 21.48 15.45
C LYS A 306 18.21 21.94 16.27
N SER A 307 18.30 21.55 17.54
CA SER A 307 19.27 22.14 18.47
C SER A 307 20.48 21.28 18.74
N MET A 308 21.60 21.68 18.15
CA MET A 308 22.79 22.03 18.93
C MET A 308 23.44 23.28 18.31
N PRO A 309 23.60 24.38 19.05
CA PRO A 309 24.38 25.52 18.58
C PRO A 309 25.87 25.24 18.81
N SER A 310 26.60 24.95 17.73
CA SER A 310 28.01 25.33 17.55
C SER A 310 28.38 25.07 16.09
N ALA A 311 27.90 25.94 15.20
CA ALA A 311 28.19 25.91 13.77
C ALA A 311 29.63 26.33 13.41
N SER A 312 30.58 26.24 14.35
CA SER A 312 31.97 26.68 14.16
C SER A 312 33.01 25.55 14.12
N GLU A 313 32.65 24.29 14.40
CA GLU A 313 33.61 23.16 14.43
C GLU A 313 33.11 21.87 13.76
N PHE A 314 32.25 21.96 12.74
CA PHE A 314 31.80 20.76 12.00
C PHE A 314 32.59 20.56 10.70
N ASN A 315 33.03 19.31 10.47
CA ASN A 315 33.59 18.90 9.19
C ASN A 315 32.53 18.99 8.07
N GLU A 316 32.94 19.11 6.80
CA GLU A 316 32.03 19.28 5.65
C GLU A 316 30.94 18.19 5.57
N LYS A 317 31.28 16.94 5.91
CA LYS A 317 30.34 15.81 5.97
C LYS A 317 29.30 15.94 7.10
N GLU A 318 29.69 16.47 8.25
CA GLU A 318 28.79 16.70 9.39
C GLU A 318 27.83 17.84 9.08
N ARG A 319 28.31 18.87 8.39
CA ARG A 319 27.52 20.00 7.93
C ARG A 319 26.43 19.60 6.92
N VAL A 320 26.77 18.73 5.95
CA VAL A 320 25.79 18.17 4.99
C VAL A 320 24.78 17.25 5.69
N SER A 321 25.23 16.41 6.63
CA SER A 321 24.36 15.55 7.44
C SER A 321 23.37 16.37 8.27
N GLU A 322 23.83 17.47 8.87
CA GLU A 322 23.01 18.38 9.66
C GLU A 322 22.01 19.15 8.80
N LEU A 323 22.42 19.64 7.62
CA LEU A 323 21.53 20.31 6.67
C LEU A 323 20.39 19.38 6.26
N ASN A 324 20.71 18.12 5.96
CA ASN A 324 19.74 17.07 5.65
C ASN A 324 18.81 16.76 6.83
N ASN A 325 19.30 16.92 8.07
CA ASN A 325 18.49 16.71 9.27
C ASN A 325 17.54 17.89 9.54
N ASN A 326 17.98 19.12 9.32
CA ASN A 326 17.15 20.32 9.46
C ASN A 326 16.08 20.38 8.37
N GLN A 327 16.43 20.07 7.13
CA GLN A 327 15.48 19.93 6.03
C GLN A 327 14.41 18.87 6.35
N PHE A 328 14.83 17.71 6.85
CA PHE A 328 13.92 16.66 7.28
C PHE A 328 12.96 17.12 8.40
N ILE A 329 13.44 17.89 9.37
CA ILE A 329 12.58 18.44 10.45
C ILE A 329 11.53 19.39 9.87
N ASP A 330 11.90 20.23 8.89
CA ASP A 330 10.95 21.14 8.27
C ASP A 330 9.92 20.42 7.40
N ASP A 331 10.33 19.39 6.67
CA ASP A 331 9.41 18.55 5.92
C ASP A 331 8.49 17.74 6.85
N LEU A 332 9.00 17.27 7.99
CA LEU A 332 8.18 16.64 9.04
C LEU A 332 7.13 17.61 9.60
N LYS A 333 7.46 18.88 9.81
CA LYS A 333 6.46 19.88 10.25
C LYS A 333 5.39 20.10 9.21
N LYS A 334 5.76 20.23 7.93
CA LYS A 334 4.78 20.36 6.83
C LYS A 334 3.85 19.15 6.81
N ALA A 335 4.40 17.94 6.96
CA ALA A 335 3.63 16.71 7.05
C ALA A 335 2.67 16.71 8.26
N VAL A 336 3.14 17.07 9.47
CA VAL A 336 2.30 17.13 10.68
C VAL A 336 1.19 18.18 10.55
N ARG A 337 1.48 19.34 9.93
CA ARG A 337 0.46 20.36 9.65
C ARG A 337 -0.59 19.86 8.66
N ALA A 338 -0.18 19.17 7.60
CA ALA A 338 -1.10 18.52 6.67
C ALA A 338 -1.96 17.46 7.37
N CYS A 339 -1.38 16.69 8.31
CA CYS A 339 -2.11 15.70 9.09
C CYS A 339 -3.22 16.28 9.99
N ARG A 340 -3.23 17.59 10.27
CA ARG A 340 -4.33 18.22 11.04
C ARG A 340 -5.67 18.08 10.33
N VAL A 341 -5.68 17.99 8.99
CA VAL A 341 -6.89 17.76 8.21
C VAL A 341 -7.52 16.40 8.55
N PHE A 342 -6.71 15.41 8.93
CA PHE A 342 -7.20 14.09 9.34
C PHE A 342 -7.90 14.10 10.70
N ALA A 343 -7.86 15.19 11.47
CA ALA A 343 -8.62 15.28 12.72
C ALA A 343 -10.15 15.19 12.51
N PHE A 344 -10.64 15.48 11.30
CA PHE A 344 -12.05 15.33 10.94
C PHE A 344 -12.42 13.92 10.47
N TYR A 345 -11.44 13.07 10.17
CA TYR A 345 -11.68 11.74 9.62
C TYR A 345 -12.42 10.79 10.58
N PRO A 346 -12.20 10.82 11.91
CA PRO A 346 -12.99 10.00 12.83
C PRO A 346 -14.50 10.21 12.68
N PHE A 347 -14.96 11.45 12.51
CA PHE A 347 -16.38 11.74 12.30
C PHE A 347 -16.91 11.13 11.01
N TYR A 348 -16.17 11.30 9.91
CA TYR A 348 -16.51 10.68 8.63
C TYR A 348 -16.59 9.15 8.74
N TRP A 349 -15.58 8.52 9.35
CA TRP A 349 -15.51 7.06 9.46
C TRP A 349 -16.55 6.47 10.41
N ILE A 350 -16.94 7.19 11.47
CA ILE A 350 -18.05 6.75 12.35
C ILE A 350 -19.34 6.62 11.53
N CYS A 351 -19.64 7.60 10.67
CA CYS A 351 -20.80 7.56 9.79
C CYS A 351 -20.65 6.50 8.68
N TYR A 352 -19.51 6.48 8.00
CA TYR A 352 -19.25 5.56 6.89
C TYR A 352 -19.25 4.09 7.32
N ASN A 353 -18.74 3.77 8.50
CA ASN A 353 -18.67 2.39 8.97
C ASN A 353 -20.04 1.77 9.29
N GLN A 354 -21.11 2.58 9.39
CA GLN A 354 -22.47 2.07 9.59
C GLN A 354 -22.93 1.19 8.42
N PHE A 355 -22.50 1.50 7.19
CA PHE A 355 -22.88 0.75 5.97
C PHE A 355 -22.49 -0.72 6.02
N GLY A 356 -21.35 -1.06 6.64
CA GLY A 356 -20.86 -2.44 6.70
C GLY A 356 -21.20 -3.18 8.00
N THR A 357 -21.94 -2.55 8.92
CA THR A 357 -22.24 -3.13 10.24
C THR A 357 -23.71 -2.99 10.59
N ASN A 358 -24.11 -1.92 11.26
CA ASN A 358 -25.48 -1.74 11.75
C ASN A 358 -26.52 -1.70 10.63
N LEU A 359 -26.21 -1.10 9.48
CA LEU A 359 -27.16 -1.07 8.36
C LEU A 359 -27.37 -2.46 7.73
N VAL A 360 -26.35 -3.34 7.75
CA VAL A 360 -26.50 -4.74 7.34
C VAL A 360 -27.46 -5.47 8.29
N SER A 361 -27.30 -5.27 9.59
CA SER A 361 -28.20 -5.86 10.59
C SER A 361 -29.63 -5.32 10.50
N GLN A 362 -29.81 -4.02 10.21
CA GLN A 362 -31.13 -3.42 10.01
C GLN A 362 -31.79 -3.97 8.76
N ALA A 363 -31.05 -4.11 7.66
CA ALA A 363 -31.57 -4.67 6.42
C ALA A 363 -32.12 -6.10 6.62
N ALA A 364 -31.48 -6.91 7.46
CA ALA A 364 -31.94 -8.26 7.80
C ALA A 364 -33.29 -8.29 8.55
N GLN A 365 -33.70 -7.18 9.18
CA GLN A 365 -34.97 -7.06 9.91
C GLN A 365 -36.10 -6.47 9.05
N MET A 366 -35.80 -6.01 7.83
CA MET A 366 -36.79 -5.40 6.95
C MET A 366 -37.53 -6.50 6.18
N ASN A 367 -38.87 -6.51 6.27
CA ASN A 367 -39.70 -7.30 5.37
C ASN A 367 -39.73 -6.62 4.00
N VAL A 368 -39.03 -7.21 3.02
CA VAL A 368 -39.02 -6.76 1.62
C VAL A 368 -39.86 -7.68 0.76
#